data_AF-A0A946Y5L9-F1
#
_entry.id   AF-A0A946Y5L9-F1
#
_cell.length_a   1.000
_cell.length_b   1.000
_cell.length_c   1.000
_cell.angle_alpha   90.00
_cell.angle_beta   90.00
_cell.angle_gamma   90.00
#
_symmetry.space_group_name_H-M   'P 1'
#
loop_
_entity.id
_entity.type
_entity.pdbx_description
1 polymer ?
#
loop_
_entity_poly.entity_id
_entity_poly.type
_entity_poly.pdbx_seq_one_letter_code
_entity_poly.pdbx_strand_id
1 'polypeptide(L)'
;MPRTAANAQLDIELSATDQGLNALTDSGDRIKFTSGVAPWSLLSAHTPVIYPNGIETGGAVTPAASGTNDLVDVAALTCRLAGVKVSVSAAADETITRAAGGGSDFKISSITIDSGGSVAIVAGTDGTGFVETRGAAGGPPYIPTTSIEVAQVRLSSTTAAAITAAQIFSAANVHRELSGTPTWVTDFTDGEVDFDSALPAIHTGDVGKAVYAQYSSVNFVELPNVTDFVAPENAVSVTSTQIYKKTLGASSVTLNAGSFTHFYEANGIRDVIIAVLGQRVWLKFSPDPVAFGDHRLCNGFLGKTDTNSPSDNISGAFTIAATEAATHVVV
;
A
#
# COMPACT_ATOMS: atom_id res chain seq x y z
N MET A 1 15.44 32.00 30.26
CA MET A 1 16.80 31.52 29.90
C MET A 1 16.67 30.69 28.63
N PRO A 2 17.61 30.78 27.67
CA PRO A 2 17.66 29.82 26.56
C PRO A 2 17.80 28.40 27.13
N ARG A 3 17.02 27.45 26.62
CA ARG A 3 17.12 26.04 27.02
C ARG A 3 18.32 25.41 26.31
N THR A 4 19.05 24.55 27.01
CA THR A 4 20.20 23.83 26.46
C THR A 4 19.73 22.48 25.91
N ALA A 5 20.39 21.99 24.85
CA ALA A 5 20.17 20.64 24.31
C ALA A 5 20.88 19.55 25.15
N ALA A 6 21.17 19.82 26.42
CA ALA A 6 21.94 18.91 27.27
C ALA A 6 21.22 17.59 27.58
N ASN A 7 19.89 17.58 27.42
CA ASN A 7 19.04 16.39 27.59
C ASN A 7 18.61 15.79 26.24
N ALA A 8 19.17 16.26 25.12
CA ALA A 8 18.73 15.78 23.83
C ALA A 8 19.05 14.29 23.65
N GLN A 9 18.13 13.55 23.04
CA GLN A 9 18.22 12.12 22.82
C GLN A 9 18.05 11.81 21.33
N LEU A 10 18.87 10.91 20.80
CA LEU A 10 18.72 10.35 19.47
C LEU A 10 18.41 8.87 19.59
N ASP A 11 17.26 8.45 19.08
CA ASP A 11 16.92 7.04 18.91
C ASP A 11 17.06 6.65 17.44
N ILE A 12 17.42 5.39 17.20
CA ILE A 12 17.53 4.81 15.86
C ILE A 12 16.78 3.47 15.79
N GLU A 13 16.28 3.17 14.61
CA GLU A 13 15.77 1.84 14.26
C GLU A 13 16.91 0.82 14.19
N LEU A 14 16.96 -0.10 15.15
CA LEU A 14 17.89 -1.24 15.15
C LEU A 14 17.20 -2.58 14.94
N SER A 15 15.89 -2.63 15.15
CA SER A 15 15.06 -3.80 14.93
C SER A 15 13.64 -3.39 14.60
N ALA A 16 12.83 -4.36 14.17
CA ALA A 16 11.42 -4.16 13.92
C ALA A 16 10.62 -5.32 14.53
N THR A 17 9.35 -5.05 14.80
CA THR A 17 8.40 -6.07 15.27
C THR A 17 7.41 -6.38 14.16
N ASP A 18 7.45 -7.62 13.66
CA ASP A 18 6.53 -8.09 12.62
C ASP A 18 5.08 -8.02 13.14
N GLN A 19 4.20 -7.39 12.36
CA GLN A 19 2.78 -7.28 12.70
C GLN A 19 1.96 -8.45 12.14
N GLY A 20 2.58 -9.32 11.32
CA GLY A 20 1.88 -10.34 10.56
C GLY A 20 1.03 -9.75 9.44
N LEU A 21 0.16 -10.58 8.85
CA LEU A 21 -0.78 -10.16 7.82
C LEU A 21 -1.99 -9.48 8.46
N ASN A 22 -2.21 -8.20 8.16
CA ASN A 22 -3.34 -7.43 8.67
C ASN A 22 -4.16 -6.82 7.54
N ALA A 23 -5.46 -6.67 7.77
CA ALA A 23 -6.30 -5.84 6.91
C ALA A 23 -5.96 -4.36 7.15
N LEU A 24 -5.89 -3.59 6.06
CA LEU A 24 -5.80 -2.14 6.12
C LEU A 24 -7.21 -1.53 6.11
N THR A 25 -7.33 -0.32 6.66
CA THR A 25 -8.59 0.41 6.76
C THR A 25 -8.67 1.45 5.65
N ASP A 26 -9.72 1.39 4.84
CA ASP A 26 -10.01 2.44 3.85
C ASP A 26 -10.30 3.76 4.56
N SER A 27 -9.67 4.85 4.11
CA SER A 27 -9.92 6.20 4.60
C SER A 27 -11.29 6.77 4.18
N GLY A 28 -12.00 6.06 3.30
CA GLY A 28 -13.33 6.39 2.79
C GLY A 28 -13.34 6.82 1.32
N ASP A 29 -12.15 7.00 0.72
CA ASP A 29 -11.97 7.39 -0.68
C ASP A 29 -11.68 6.19 -1.61
N ARG A 30 -11.43 5.00 -1.05
CA ARG A 30 -10.97 3.78 -1.75
C ARG A 30 -9.62 3.97 -2.45
N ILE A 31 -8.85 4.98 -2.07
CA ILE A 31 -7.51 5.28 -2.59
C ILE A 31 -6.49 5.02 -1.51
N LYS A 32 -6.71 5.58 -0.32
CA LYS A 32 -5.82 5.52 0.82
C LYS A 32 -6.27 4.46 1.81
N PHE A 33 -5.34 3.57 2.17
CA PHE A 33 -5.55 2.49 3.12
C PHE A 33 -4.52 2.58 4.24
N THR A 34 -4.99 2.70 5.48
CA THR A 34 -4.15 2.93 6.65
C THR A 34 -4.01 1.68 7.51
N SER A 35 -2.86 1.56 8.18
CA SER A 35 -2.65 0.53 9.18
C SER A 35 -2.87 1.05 10.60
N GLY A 36 -2.90 0.14 11.57
CA GLY A 36 -3.01 0.49 12.98
C GLY A 36 -1.70 0.94 13.63
N VAL A 37 -0.56 0.87 12.91
CA VAL A 37 0.77 1.17 13.46
C VAL A 37 1.61 1.94 12.44
N ALA A 38 2.19 3.03 12.89
CA ALA A 38 3.11 3.86 12.12
C ALA A 38 4.26 4.36 13.03
N PRO A 39 5.46 4.63 12.49
CA PRO A 39 5.90 4.33 11.13
C PRO A 39 6.15 2.83 10.90
N TRP A 40 6.20 2.42 9.64
CA TRP A 40 6.65 1.09 9.20
C TRP A 40 8.17 1.05 9.08
N SER A 41 8.74 -0.12 9.39
CA SER A 41 10.17 -0.37 9.35
C SER A 41 10.79 -0.11 7.98
N LEU A 42 11.97 0.50 7.96
CA LEU A 42 12.77 0.73 6.75
C LEU A 42 13.91 -0.28 6.58
N LEU A 43 14.19 -1.09 7.60
CA LEU A 43 15.17 -2.16 7.52
C LEU A 43 14.87 -3.11 6.36
N SER A 44 15.90 -3.46 5.59
CA SER A 44 15.72 -4.19 4.33
C SER A 44 15.07 -5.57 4.52
N ALA A 45 15.29 -6.22 5.66
CA ALA A 45 14.68 -7.52 6.01
C ALA A 45 13.17 -7.44 6.29
N HIS A 46 12.62 -6.24 6.49
CA HIS A 46 11.23 -6.00 6.92
C HIS A 46 10.43 -5.18 5.89
N THR A 47 10.82 -5.26 4.61
CA THR A 47 10.12 -4.55 3.53
C THR A 47 8.65 -4.99 3.50
N PRO A 48 7.69 -4.04 3.58
CA PRO A 48 6.28 -4.37 3.59
C PRO A 48 5.85 -5.00 2.27
N VAL A 49 4.90 -5.94 2.35
CA VAL A 49 4.29 -6.56 1.18
C VAL A 49 2.79 -6.35 1.23
N ILE A 50 2.25 -5.75 0.17
CA ILE A 50 0.83 -5.42 0.06
C ILE A 50 0.12 -6.51 -0.73
N TYR A 51 -1.01 -6.97 -0.20
CA TYR A 51 -1.83 -8.05 -0.70
C TYR A 51 -3.29 -7.62 -0.88
N PRO A 52 -3.62 -6.81 -1.90
CA PRO A 52 -5.01 -6.54 -2.23
C PRO A 52 -5.70 -7.83 -2.68
N ASN A 53 -6.97 -8.01 -2.32
CA ASN A 53 -7.76 -9.10 -2.88
C ASN A 53 -7.83 -8.98 -4.41
N GLY A 54 -7.93 -10.12 -5.09
CA GLY A 54 -8.05 -10.15 -6.54
C GLY A 54 -7.30 -11.28 -7.21
N ILE A 55 -7.52 -11.45 -8.51
CA ILE A 55 -6.88 -12.48 -9.33
C ILE A 55 -5.41 -12.10 -9.58
N GLU A 56 -4.51 -13.06 -9.40
CA GLU A 56 -3.11 -12.95 -9.79
C GLU A 56 -2.87 -13.53 -11.19
N THR A 57 -3.41 -14.73 -11.48
CA THR A 57 -3.25 -15.42 -12.77
C THR A 57 -4.46 -16.30 -13.09
N GLY A 58 -4.70 -16.58 -14.38
CA GLY A 58 -5.74 -17.51 -14.84
C GLY A 58 -7.15 -16.93 -14.85
N GLY A 59 -8.16 -17.79 -14.66
CA GLY A 59 -9.56 -17.38 -14.48
C GLY A 59 -10.27 -16.96 -15.76
N ALA A 60 -9.83 -17.47 -16.90
CA ALA A 60 -10.54 -17.24 -18.16
C ALA A 60 -11.94 -17.86 -18.08
N VAL A 61 -12.96 -17.08 -18.42
CA VAL A 61 -14.35 -17.55 -18.53
C VAL A 61 -14.68 -17.75 -19.99
N THR A 62 -15.22 -18.92 -20.33
CA THR A 62 -15.59 -19.28 -21.70
C THR A 62 -17.03 -19.81 -21.76
N PRO A 63 -17.67 -19.81 -22.94
CA PRO A 63 -18.84 -20.65 -23.16
C PRO A 63 -18.58 -22.08 -22.68
N ALA A 64 -19.58 -22.72 -22.07
CA ALA A 64 -19.43 -24.09 -21.62
C ALA A 64 -19.10 -25.02 -22.78
N ALA A 65 -18.05 -25.82 -22.65
CA ALA A 65 -17.61 -26.78 -23.65
C ALA A 65 -18.65 -27.88 -23.87
N SER A 66 -19.53 -28.14 -22.88
CA SER A 66 -20.67 -29.05 -23.03
C SER A 66 -21.67 -28.59 -24.09
N GLY A 67 -21.68 -27.29 -24.42
CA GLY A 67 -22.66 -26.68 -25.32
C GLY A 67 -24.07 -26.59 -24.73
N THR A 68 -24.21 -26.90 -23.43
CA THR A 68 -25.50 -26.84 -22.73
C THR A 68 -25.96 -25.40 -22.55
N ASN A 69 -27.27 -25.20 -22.51
CA ASN A 69 -27.86 -23.89 -22.32
C ASN A 69 -27.45 -23.29 -20.98
N ASP A 70 -27.17 -21.99 -21.00
CA ASP A 70 -27.07 -21.16 -19.80
C ASP A 70 -25.88 -21.51 -18.89
N LEU A 71 -24.86 -22.19 -19.43
CA LEU A 71 -23.66 -22.58 -18.70
C LEU A 71 -22.39 -21.89 -19.22
N VAL A 72 -21.43 -21.69 -18.32
CA VAL A 72 -20.06 -21.22 -18.62
C VAL A 72 -19.02 -22.12 -17.96
N ASP A 73 -17.81 -22.12 -18.51
CA ASP A 73 -16.65 -22.74 -17.87
C ASP A 73 -15.71 -21.65 -17.34
N VAL A 74 -15.09 -21.91 -16.20
CA VAL A 74 -14.08 -21.06 -15.56
C VAL A 74 -12.78 -21.84 -15.46
N ALA A 75 -11.74 -21.37 -16.13
CA ALA A 75 -10.41 -21.96 -16.02
C ALA A 75 -9.85 -21.78 -14.59
N ALA A 76 -8.98 -22.71 -14.18
CA ALA A 76 -8.26 -22.60 -12.91
C ALA A 76 -7.54 -21.26 -12.78
N LEU A 77 -7.42 -20.77 -11.54
CA LEU A 77 -6.82 -19.48 -11.25
C LEU A 77 -6.04 -19.47 -9.94
N THR A 78 -5.20 -18.46 -9.77
CA THR A 78 -4.66 -18.09 -8.46
C THR A 78 -5.12 -16.69 -8.11
N CYS A 79 -5.54 -16.49 -6.86
CA CYS A 79 -5.98 -15.19 -6.36
C CYS A 79 -5.39 -14.91 -4.98
N ARG A 80 -5.49 -13.65 -4.57
CA ARG A 80 -5.35 -13.23 -3.17
C ARG A 80 -6.74 -13.14 -2.57
N LEU A 81 -7.00 -13.96 -1.56
CA LEU A 81 -8.24 -14.00 -0.81
C LEU A 81 -7.90 -13.78 0.66
N ALA A 82 -8.42 -12.70 1.22
CA ALA A 82 -8.04 -12.20 2.55
C ALA A 82 -6.51 -12.06 2.73
N GLY A 83 -5.84 -11.56 1.69
CA GLY A 83 -4.37 -11.43 1.63
C GLY A 83 -3.58 -12.73 1.41
N VAL A 84 -4.23 -13.90 1.48
CA VAL A 84 -3.60 -15.21 1.31
C VAL A 84 -3.68 -15.67 -0.15
N LYS A 85 -2.60 -16.25 -0.67
CA LYS A 85 -2.62 -16.84 -2.01
C LYS A 85 -3.43 -18.14 -2.00
N VAL A 86 -4.47 -18.21 -2.82
CA VAL A 86 -5.34 -19.37 -2.98
C VAL A 86 -5.26 -19.87 -4.42
N SER A 87 -5.20 -21.19 -4.58
CA SER A 87 -5.36 -21.85 -5.89
C SER A 87 -6.78 -22.36 -6.01
N VAL A 88 -7.49 -21.93 -7.05
CA VAL A 88 -8.87 -22.31 -7.33
C VAL A 88 -8.86 -23.25 -8.52
N SER A 89 -9.50 -24.42 -8.36
CA SER A 89 -9.63 -25.40 -9.44
C SER A 89 -10.52 -24.87 -10.57
N ALA A 90 -10.34 -25.39 -11.78
CA ALA A 90 -11.27 -25.10 -12.86
C ALA A 90 -12.69 -25.58 -12.48
N ALA A 91 -13.69 -24.80 -12.86
CA ALA A 91 -15.09 -25.10 -12.65
C ALA A 91 -15.76 -25.19 -14.01
N ALA A 92 -16.47 -26.28 -14.27
CA ALA A 92 -17.13 -26.52 -15.55
C ALA A 92 -18.64 -26.47 -15.36
N ASP A 93 -19.36 -26.07 -16.40
CA ASP A 93 -20.82 -26.11 -16.44
C ASP A 93 -21.48 -25.28 -15.32
N GLU A 94 -20.90 -24.12 -15.00
CA GLU A 94 -21.42 -23.18 -14.01
C GLU A 94 -22.69 -22.50 -14.52
N THR A 95 -23.76 -22.55 -13.75
CA THR A 95 -25.10 -22.12 -14.18
C THR A 95 -25.28 -20.60 -14.08
N ILE A 96 -25.65 -19.98 -15.19
CA ILE A 96 -26.04 -18.58 -15.27
C ILE A 96 -27.56 -18.48 -15.41
N THR A 97 -28.22 -17.82 -14.47
CA THR A 97 -29.66 -17.62 -14.57
C THR A 97 -30.01 -16.56 -15.63
N ARG A 98 -31.06 -16.81 -16.41
CA ARG A 98 -31.69 -15.79 -17.27
C ARG A 98 -32.67 -14.94 -16.47
N ALA A 99 -33.15 -13.86 -17.10
CA ALA A 99 -34.29 -13.12 -16.58
C ALA A 99 -35.56 -13.98 -16.61
N ALA A 100 -36.49 -13.73 -15.69
CA ALA A 100 -37.76 -14.43 -15.57
C ALA A 100 -38.79 -14.00 -16.65
N GLY A 101 -38.54 -12.89 -17.34
CA GLY A 101 -39.38 -12.34 -18.41
C GLY A 101 -40.39 -11.31 -17.94
N GLY A 102 -41.43 -11.06 -18.76
CA GLY A 102 -42.44 -10.04 -18.46
C GLY A 102 -42.02 -8.61 -18.80
N GLY A 103 -41.13 -8.43 -19.77
CA GLY A 103 -40.64 -7.11 -20.21
C GLY A 103 -39.32 -6.68 -19.57
N SER A 104 -38.76 -7.50 -18.68
CA SER A 104 -37.45 -7.31 -18.06
C SER A 104 -36.46 -8.38 -18.50
N ASP A 105 -36.19 -8.46 -19.80
CA ASP A 105 -35.45 -9.59 -20.40
C ASP A 105 -33.92 -9.50 -20.22
N PHE A 106 -33.42 -8.47 -19.54
CA PHE A 106 -31.99 -8.20 -19.37
C PHE A 106 -31.52 -8.55 -17.96
N LYS A 107 -30.45 -9.34 -17.85
CA LYS A 107 -29.80 -9.69 -16.60
C LYS A 107 -28.29 -9.74 -16.77
N ILE A 108 -27.57 -9.21 -15.78
CA ILE A 108 -26.12 -9.34 -15.65
C ILE A 108 -25.84 -10.19 -14.43
N SER A 109 -25.03 -11.24 -14.57
CA SER A 109 -24.53 -12.04 -13.45
C SER A 109 -23.03 -11.81 -13.31
N SER A 110 -22.54 -11.70 -12.08
CA SER A 110 -21.11 -11.68 -11.78
C SER A 110 -20.63 -13.08 -11.42
N ILE A 111 -19.57 -13.52 -12.07
CA ILE A 111 -18.82 -14.73 -11.72
C ILE A 111 -17.78 -14.30 -10.70
N THR A 112 -17.76 -14.97 -9.56
CA THR A 112 -16.91 -14.60 -8.43
C THR A 112 -16.12 -15.78 -7.90
N ILE A 113 -15.03 -15.50 -7.20
CA ILE A 113 -14.48 -16.42 -6.21
C ILE A 113 -15.03 -16.03 -4.84
N ASP A 114 -15.66 -16.98 -4.16
CA ASP A 114 -16.21 -16.77 -2.82
C ASP A 114 -15.13 -16.82 -1.72
N SER A 115 -15.52 -16.57 -0.47
CA SER A 115 -14.61 -16.61 0.67
C SER A 115 -14.04 -18.00 0.98
N GLY A 116 -14.62 -19.06 0.41
CA GLY A 116 -14.10 -20.43 0.49
C GLY A 116 -13.07 -20.77 -0.57
N GLY A 117 -12.81 -19.85 -1.53
CA GLY A 117 -11.90 -20.10 -2.64
C GLY A 117 -12.53 -20.96 -3.74
N SER A 118 -13.85 -20.87 -3.94
CA SER A 118 -14.58 -21.58 -4.98
C SER A 118 -15.28 -20.62 -5.94
N VAL A 119 -15.54 -21.07 -7.16
CA VAL A 119 -16.36 -20.30 -8.11
C VAL A 119 -17.79 -20.23 -7.59
N ALA A 120 -18.37 -19.04 -7.64
CA ALA A 120 -19.75 -18.76 -7.29
C ALA A 120 -20.35 -17.74 -8.26
N ILE A 121 -21.66 -17.81 -8.46
CA ILE A 121 -22.40 -16.90 -9.34
C ILE A 121 -23.31 -16.02 -8.50
N VAL A 122 -23.16 -14.71 -8.67
CA VAL A 122 -24.08 -13.72 -8.11
C VAL A 122 -24.95 -13.21 -9.25
N ALA A 123 -26.26 -13.43 -9.16
CA ALA A 123 -27.21 -12.94 -10.16
C ALA A 123 -27.60 -11.49 -9.86
N GLY A 124 -27.63 -10.66 -10.89
CA GLY A 124 -28.23 -9.33 -10.84
C GLY A 124 -29.75 -9.36 -10.93
N THR A 125 -30.35 -8.18 -10.78
CA THR A 125 -31.80 -7.97 -10.87
C THR A 125 -32.23 -7.85 -12.32
N ASP A 126 -33.34 -8.47 -12.71
CA ASP A 126 -33.96 -8.36 -14.03
C ASP A 126 -34.26 -6.89 -14.38
N GLY A 127 -34.00 -6.48 -15.63
CA GLY A 127 -34.27 -5.12 -16.10
C GLY A 127 -34.73 -5.06 -17.55
N THR A 128 -35.23 -3.90 -17.96
CA THR A 128 -35.74 -3.65 -19.32
C THR A 128 -34.64 -3.28 -20.33
N GLY A 129 -33.40 -3.16 -19.87
CA GLY A 129 -32.21 -2.89 -20.67
C GLY A 129 -30.95 -3.10 -19.83
N PHE A 130 -29.78 -3.15 -20.46
CA PHE A 130 -28.52 -3.17 -19.72
C PHE A 130 -28.21 -1.81 -19.12
N VAL A 131 -27.74 -1.83 -17.87
CA VAL A 131 -27.31 -0.65 -17.12
C VAL A 131 -25.94 -0.95 -16.52
N GLU A 132 -25.06 0.06 -16.41
CA GLU A 132 -23.73 -0.15 -15.81
C GLU A 132 -23.74 0.06 -14.28
N THR A 133 -24.76 0.73 -13.74
CA THR A 133 -24.94 0.96 -12.30
C THR A 133 -25.10 -0.36 -11.55
N ARG A 134 -24.21 -0.61 -10.58
CA ARG A 134 -24.26 -1.77 -9.69
C ARG A 134 -25.57 -1.81 -8.90
N GLY A 135 -26.13 -3.00 -8.73
CA GLY A 135 -27.36 -3.24 -7.97
C GLY A 135 -28.66 -2.75 -8.63
N ALA A 136 -28.58 -2.00 -9.73
CA ALA A 136 -29.76 -1.58 -10.48
C ALA A 136 -30.38 -2.74 -11.28
N ALA A 137 -31.67 -2.62 -11.59
CA ALA A 137 -32.34 -3.51 -12.53
C ALA A 137 -31.65 -3.50 -13.90
N GLY A 138 -31.28 -4.67 -14.41
CA GLY A 138 -30.52 -4.82 -15.66
C GLY A 138 -29.02 -4.50 -15.52
N GLY A 139 -28.57 -4.17 -14.31
CA GLY A 139 -27.17 -3.88 -13.98
C GLY A 139 -26.43 -5.03 -13.32
N PRO A 140 -25.09 -4.95 -13.21
CA PRO A 140 -24.30 -5.94 -12.50
C PRO A 140 -24.68 -5.94 -11.00
N PRO A 141 -24.69 -7.10 -10.33
CA PRO A 141 -24.93 -7.13 -8.89
C PRO A 141 -23.74 -6.50 -8.13
N TYR A 142 -24.02 -6.06 -6.91
CA TYR A 142 -22.97 -5.98 -5.89
C TYR A 142 -22.54 -7.40 -5.51
N ILE A 143 -21.24 -7.60 -5.34
CA ILE A 143 -20.70 -8.86 -4.85
C ILE A 143 -20.46 -8.79 -3.33
N PRO A 144 -20.37 -9.93 -2.61
CA PRO A 144 -19.99 -9.92 -1.21
C PRO A 144 -18.59 -9.31 -1.02
N THR A 145 -18.38 -8.58 0.08
CA THR A 145 -17.11 -7.89 0.40
C THR A 145 -15.90 -8.80 0.56
N THR A 146 -16.13 -10.11 0.69
CA THR A 146 -15.12 -11.15 0.81
C THR A 146 -14.91 -11.94 -0.49
N SER A 147 -15.60 -11.58 -1.57
CA SER A 147 -15.50 -12.25 -2.87
C SER A 147 -14.59 -11.50 -3.83
N ILE A 148 -14.29 -12.08 -4.98
CA ILE A 148 -13.47 -11.47 -6.04
C ILE A 148 -14.20 -11.61 -7.37
N GLU A 149 -14.39 -10.54 -8.13
CA GLU A 149 -15.04 -10.62 -9.44
C GLU A 149 -14.08 -11.14 -10.52
N VAL A 150 -14.49 -12.19 -11.24
CA VAL A 150 -13.72 -12.84 -12.31
C VAL A 150 -14.16 -12.35 -13.69
N ALA A 151 -15.47 -12.26 -13.89
CA ALA A 151 -16.10 -11.82 -15.13
C ALA A 151 -17.57 -11.48 -14.86
N GLN A 152 -18.21 -10.90 -15.87
CA GLN A 152 -19.66 -10.72 -15.94
C GLN A 152 -20.23 -11.46 -17.14
N VAL A 153 -21.44 -12.00 -17.00
CA VAL A 153 -22.22 -12.56 -18.12
C VAL A 153 -23.47 -11.71 -18.30
N ARG A 154 -23.69 -11.23 -19.53
CA ARG A 154 -24.80 -10.31 -19.86
C ARG A 154 -25.76 -10.98 -20.83
N LEU A 155 -27.00 -11.20 -20.39
CA LEU A 155 -28.05 -11.87 -21.16
C LEU A 155 -29.23 -10.93 -21.37
N SER A 156 -29.75 -10.89 -22.61
CA SER A 156 -30.89 -10.05 -23.03
C SER A 156 -32.04 -10.90 -23.59
N SER A 157 -32.19 -12.11 -23.09
CA SER A 157 -33.21 -13.08 -23.52
C SER A 157 -33.55 -14.01 -22.38
N THR A 158 -34.83 -14.33 -22.28
CA THR A 158 -35.43 -15.28 -21.34
C THR A 158 -35.41 -16.72 -21.85
N THR A 159 -35.11 -16.91 -23.14
CA THR A 159 -35.10 -18.23 -23.77
C THR A 159 -33.78 -18.93 -23.52
N ALA A 160 -33.84 -20.15 -22.96
CA ALA A 160 -32.68 -21.00 -22.72
C ALA A 160 -31.88 -21.22 -24.02
N ALA A 161 -30.58 -20.92 -23.96
CA ALA A 161 -29.67 -21.04 -25.10
C ALA A 161 -28.21 -21.13 -24.61
N ALA A 162 -27.32 -21.73 -25.39
CA ALA A 162 -25.89 -21.71 -25.10
C ALA A 162 -25.38 -20.26 -24.98
N ILE A 163 -24.53 -19.99 -23.98
CA ILE A 163 -23.89 -18.69 -23.80
C ILE A 163 -22.79 -18.53 -24.84
N THR A 164 -22.68 -17.34 -25.42
CA THR A 164 -21.67 -17.02 -26.43
C THR A 164 -20.55 -16.18 -25.83
N ALA A 165 -19.37 -16.19 -26.45
CA ALA A 165 -18.24 -15.40 -25.98
C ALA A 165 -18.54 -13.88 -25.95
N ALA A 166 -19.41 -13.38 -26.83
CA ALA A 166 -19.83 -11.98 -26.86
C ALA A 166 -20.69 -11.57 -25.64
N GLN A 167 -21.22 -12.54 -24.90
CA GLN A 167 -21.99 -12.31 -23.68
C GLN A 167 -21.12 -12.36 -22.43
N ILE A 168 -19.82 -12.68 -22.56
CA ILE A 168 -18.88 -12.80 -21.45
C ILE A 168 -17.94 -11.59 -21.46
N PHE A 169 -17.89 -10.89 -20.34
CA PHE A 169 -17.16 -9.65 -20.16
C PHE A 169 -16.11 -9.82 -19.07
N SER A 170 -14.83 -9.66 -19.41
CA SER A 170 -13.71 -9.94 -18.48
C SER A 170 -12.59 -8.90 -18.57
N ALA A 171 -12.92 -7.67 -18.95
CA ALA A 171 -11.94 -6.58 -19.01
C ALA A 171 -11.40 -6.28 -17.60
N ALA A 172 -10.07 -6.22 -17.48
CA ALA A 172 -9.40 -5.95 -16.23
C ALA A 172 -9.82 -4.59 -15.65
N ASN A 173 -10.02 -4.54 -14.33
CA ASN A 173 -10.43 -3.36 -13.57
C ASN A 173 -11.83 -2.81 -13.93
N VAL A 174 -12.59 -3.50 -14.80
CA VAL A 174 -13.97 -3.14 -15.16
C VAL A 174 -14.93 -4.28 -14.83
N HIS A 175 -14.63 -5.48 -15.33
CA HIS A 175 -15.44 -6.69 -15.12
C HIS A 175 -14.66 -7.79 -14.41
N ARG A 176 -13.40 -7.50 -14.05
CA ARG A 176 -12.47 -8.45 -13.43
C ARG A 176 -11.55 -7.73 -12.45
N GLU A 177 -11.54 -8.20 -11.22
CA GLU A 177 -10.75 -7.65 -10.13
C GLU A 177 -9.39 -8.35 -10.04
N LEU A 178 -8.33 -7.65 -10.42
CA LEU A 178 -6.96 -8.15 -10.30
C LEU A 178 -6.33 -7.68 -8.98
N SER A 179 -5.44 -8.47 -8.38
CA SER A 179 -4.77 -8.08 -7.14
C SER A 179 -3.82 -6.90 -7.36
N GLY A 180 -3.07 -6.90 -8.47
CA GLY A 180 -2.04 -5.91 -8.79
C GLY A 180 -2.51 -4.63 -9.47
N THR A 181 -3.82 -4.43 -9.65
CA THR A 181 -4.35 -3.20 -10.26
C THR A 181 -5.54 -2.64 -9.48
N PRO A 182 -5.67 -1.33 -9.29
CA PRO A 182 -4.70 -0.30 -9.68
C PRO A 182 -3.36 -0.44 -8.94
N THR A 183 -2.31 0.23 -9.42
CA THR A 183 -1.00 0.17 -8.75
C THR A 183 -1.00 1.07 -7.53
N TRP A 184 -0.01 0.92 -6.64
CA TRP A 184 0.06 1.67 -5.40
C TRP A 184 1.47 2.09 -5.05
N VAL A 185 1.56 3.07 -4.17
CA VAL A 185 2.77 3.46 -3.45
C VAL A 185 2.57 3.21 -1.97
N THR A 186 3.68 3.04 -1.24
CA THR A 186 3.67 2.79 0.20
C THR A 186 4.26 3.98 0.92
N ASP A 187 3.53 4.52 1.88
CA ASP A 187 4.01 5.53 2.81
C ASP A 187 4.47 4.83 4.10
N PHE A 188 5.79 4.82 4.30
CA PHE A 188 6.40 4.20 5.48
C PHE A 188 6.27 5.07 6.73
N THR A 189 6.10 6.39 6.57
CA THR A 189 5.99 7.34 7.68
C THR A 189 4.66 7.17 8.38
N ASP A 190 3.58 7.17 7.59
CA ASP A 190 2.22 7.09 8.11
C ASP A 190 1.68 5.64 8.14
N GLY A 191 2.45 4.68 7.60
CA GLY A 191 2.05 3.27 7.56
C GLY A 191 0.83 3.05 6.67
N GLU A 192 0.85 3.65 5.48
CA GLU A 192 -0.27 3.72 4.56
C GLU A 192 0.08 3.18 3.16
N VAL A 193 -0.96 2.87 2.40
CA VAL A 193 -0.88 2.51 0.98
C VAL A 193 -1.82 3.41 0.20
N ASP A 194 -1.29 4.08 -0.81
CA ASP A 194 -2.05 4.93 -1.72
C ASP A 194 -2.10 4.31 -3.12
N PHE A 195 -3.30 4.00 -3.59
CA PHE A 195 -3.51 3.54 -4.96
C PHE A 195 -3.48 4.71 -5.95
N ASP A 196 -3.10 4.45 -7.21
CA ASP A 196 -3.07 5.46 -8.27
C ASP A 196 -4.48 5.98 -8.67
N SER A 197 -5.52 5.25 -8.26
CA SER A 197 -6.92 5.52 -8.55
C SER A 197 -7.80 4.78 -7.54
N ALA A 198 -9.03 5.27 -7.36
CA ALA A 198 -9.98 4.66 -6.44
C ALA A 198 -10.29 3.22 -6.85
N LEU A 199 -10.23 2.30 -5.90
CA LEU A 199 -10.64 0.92 -6.11
C LEU A 199 -12.12 0.89 -6.54
N PRO A 200 -12.49 0.07 -7.54
CA PRO A 200 -13.87 0.00 -8.01
C PRO A 200 -14.86 -0.35 -6.89
N ALA A 201 -15.91 0.46 -6.73
CA ALA A 201 -16.98 0.29 -5.74
C ALA A 201 -17.97 -0.82 -6.14
N ILE A 202 -17.49 -2.06 -6.20
CA ILE A 202 -18.25 -3.20 -6.76
C ILE A 202 -18.80 -4.15 -5.70
N HIS A 203 -18.36 -3.99 -4.45
CA HIS A 203 -18.78 -4.81 -3.33
C HIS A 203 -19.95 -4.16 -2.61
N THR A 204 -20.71 -4.97 -1.88
CA THR A 204 -21.88 -4.51 -1.12
C THR A 204 -21.52 -3.36 -0.19
N GLY A 205 -22.29 -2.27 -0.28
CA GLY A 205 -22.02 -1.03 0.46
C GLY A 205 -21.13 -0.04 -0.29
N ASP A 206 -20.96 -0.18 -1.62
CA ASP A 206 -20.17 0.71 -2.47
C ASP A 206 -18.68 0.79 -2.07
N VAL A 207 -18.16 -0.32 -1.53
CA VAL A 207 -16.77 -0.45 -1.11
C VAL A 207 -15.93 -1.14 -2.19
N GLY A 208 -14.63 -0.86 -2.16
CA GLY A 208 -13.64 -1.58 -2.96
C GLY A 208 -13.31 -2.93 -2.36
N LYS A 209 -12.46 -3.68 -3.06
CA LYS A 209 -11.81 -4.87 -2.50
C LYS A 209 -11.05 -4.55 -1.21
N ALA A 210 -11.00 -5.54 -0.33
CA ALA A 210 -10.17 -5.46 0.86
C ALA A 210 -8.68 -5.46 0.49
N VAL A 211 -7.91 -4.66 1.22
CA VAL A 211 -6.45 -4.54 1.08
C VAL A 211 -5.80 -5.05 2.36
N TYR A 212 -4.82 -5.93 2.21
CA TYR A 212 -4.05 -6.47 3.33
C TYR A 212 -2.59 -6.10 3.17
N ALA A 213 -1.85 -6.08 4.25
CA ALA A 213 -0.41 -5.88 4.23
C ALA A 213 0.27 -6.73 5.31
N GLN A 214 1.47 -7.19 4.99
CA GLN A 214 2.44 -7.64 5.98
C GLN A 214 3.50 -6.55 6.12
N TYR A 215 3.67 -6.05 7.34
CA TYR A 215 4.58 -4.96 7.66
C TYR A 215 5.15 -5.16 9.06
N SER A 216 6.13 -4.34 9.42
CA SER A 216 6.76 -4.37 10.74
C SER A 216 6.76 -2.96 11.33
N SER A 217 6.52 -2.85 12.63
CA SER A 217 6.63 -1.59 13.36
C SER A 217 8.08 -1.34 13.76
N VAL A 218 8.47 -0.08 13.78
CA VAL A 218 9.82 0.32 14.19
C VAL A 218 10.04 0.10 15.69
N ASN A 219 11.17 -0.50 16.06
CA ASN A 219 11.64 -0.50 17.45
C ASN A 219 12.79 0.51 17.57
N PHE A 220 12.47 1.68 18.13
CA PHE A 220 13.46 2.72 18.43
C PHE A 220 14.32 2.31 19.63
N VAL A 221 15.62 2.42 19.47
CA VAL A 221 16.62 2.19 20.52
C VAL A 221 17.46 3.44 20.66
N GLU A 222 17.68 3.87 21.91
CA GLU A 222 18.54 5.01 22.23
C GLU A 222 19.98 4.75 21.77
N LEU A 223 20.56 5.75 21.09
CA LEU A 223 21.98 5.83 20.84
C LEU A 223 22.64 6.69 21.94
N PRO A 224 23.45 6.10 22.83
CA PRO A 224 24.15 6.86 23.85
C PRO A 224 25.29 7.68 23.24
N ASN A 225 25.77 8.71 23.94
CA ASN A 225 26.99 9.46 23.56
C ASN A 225 26.96 10.05 22.13
N VAL A 226 25.83 10.62 21.74
CA VAL A 226 25.67 11.31 20.46
C VAL A 226 25.84 12.83 20.63
N THR A 227 26.54 13.47 19.69
CA THR A 227 26.66 14.93 19.62
C THR A 227 26.37 15.45 18.21
N ASP A 228 26.14 16.77 18.12
CA ASP A 228 26.08 17.52 16.86
C ASP A 228 25.04 16.98 15.85
N PHE A 229 23.88 16.55 16.35
CA PHE A 229 22.78 16.14 15.48
C PHE A 229 22.30 17.31 14.62
N VAL A 230 22.24 17.07 13.32
CA VAL A 230 21.67 17.95 12.30
C VAL A 230 20.61 17.15 11.57
N ALA A 231 19.36 17.63 11.64
CA ALA A 231 18.26 17.01 10.92
C ALA A 231 18.40 17.26 9.40
N PRO A 232 17.98 16.32 8.54
CA PRO A 232 17.77 16.60 7.13
C PRO A 232 16.72 17.71 6.96
N GLU A 233 17.08 18.82 6.33
CA GLU A 233 16.19 19.97 6.14
C GLU A 233 16.37 20.58 4.74
N ASN A 234 15.31 21.20 4.22
CA ASN A 234 15.37 21.95 2.98
C ASN A 234 16.06 23.30 3.22
N ALA A 235 17.20 23.51 2.56
CA ALA A 235 17.84 24.81 2.48
C ALA A 235 17.31 25.60 1.27
N VAL A 236 16.92 26.84 1.51
CA VAL A 236 16.53 27.78 0.45
C VAL A 236 17.69 28.72 0.18
N SER A 237 18.23 28.69 -1.04
CA SER A 237 19.19 29.68 -1.52
C SER A 237 18.46 30.76 -2.33
N VAL A 238 18.80 32.02 -2.09
CA VAL A 238 18.28 33.17 -2.84
C VAL A 238 19.44 33.89 -3.51
N THR A 239 19.33 34.12 -4.80
CA THR A 239 20.27 34.94 -5.57
C THR A 239 19.50 36.07 -6.24
N SER A 240 20.14 37.24 -6.36
CA SER A 240 19.54 38.37 -7.05
C SER A 240 20.50 38.93 -8.08
N THR A 241 19.98 39.15 -9.29
CA THR A 241 20.71 39.82 -10.37
C THR A 241 20.07 41.18 -10.59
N GLN A 242 20.84 42.24 -10.40
CA GLN A 242 20.41 43.59 -10.78
C GLN A 242 20.54 43.75 -12.30
N ILE A 243 19.43 44.06 -12.95
CA ILE A 243 19.37 44.49 -14.35
C ILE A 243 18.93 45.95 -14.41
N TYR A 244 19.12 46.62 -15.56
CA TYR A 244 18.76 48.02 -15.70
C TYR A 244 17.30 48.27 -15.26
N LYS A 245 17.14 49.08 -14.21
CA LYS A 245 15.88 49.45 -13.55
C LYS A 245 15.09 48.32 -12.86
N LYS A 246 15.65 47.12 -12.66
CA LYS A 246 14.94 46.04 -11.94
C LYS A 246 15.89 45.05 -11.28
N THR A 247 15.46 44.46 -10.17
CA THR A 247 16.12 43.29 -9.57
C THR A 247 15.34 42.03 -9.94
N LEU A 248 16.00 41.05 -10.54
CA LEU A 248 15.43 39.72 -10.77
C LEU A 248 15.91 38.79 -9.65
N GLY A 249 14.98 38.27 -8.86
CA GLY A 249 15.27 37.25 -7.85
C GLY A 249 15.14 35.85 -8.44
N ALA A 250 16.02 34.95 -8.01
CA ALA A 250 15.90 33.51 -8.22
C ALA A 250 16.08 32.80 -6.89
N SER A 251 15.33 31.74 -6.66
CA SER A 251 15.49 30.87 -5.50
C SER A 251 15.64 29.42 -5.95
N SER A 252 16.39 28.65 -5.17
CA SER A 252 16.51 27.20 -5.31
C SER A 252 16.35 26.55 -3.95
N VAL A 253 15.70 25.39 -3.91
CA VAL A 253 15.56 24.56 -2.71
C VAL A 253 16.42 23.31 -2.88
N THR A 254 17.17 22.95 -1.85
CA THR A 254 17.97 21.72 -1.83
C THR A 254 17.77 21.01 -0.50
N LEU A 255 17.46 19.71 -0.55
CA LEU A 255 17.41 18.88 0.65
C LEU A 255 18.84 18.57 1.10
N ASN A 256 19.20 19.02 2.31
CA ASN A 256 20.47 18.69 2.92
C ASN A 256 20.39 17.34 3.61
N ALA A 257 21.49 16.57 3.57
CA ALA A 257 21.64 15.38 4.38
C ALA A 257 21.66 15.74 5.88
N GLY A 258 21.19 14.81 6.71
CA GLY A 258 21.38 14.90 8.15
C GLY A 258 22.73 14.35 8.58
N SER A 259 23.15 14.65 9.80
CA SER A 259 24.41 14.14 10.37
C SER A 259 24.39 14.08 11.88
N PHE A 260 25.27 13.27 12.46
CA PHE A 260 25.58 13.29 13.88
C PHE A 260 26.95 12.63 14.14
N THR A 261 27.51 12.85 15.32
CA THR A 261 28.70 12.14 15.79
C THR A 261 28.29 11.18 16.89
N HIS A 262 28.75 9.93 16.83
CA HIS A 262 28.55 8.92 17.88
C HIS A 262 29.89 8.47 18.43
N PHE A 263 30.05 8.56 19.76
CA PHE A 263 31.24 8.08 20.46
C PHE A 263 31.02 6.64 20.90
N TYR A 264 31.90 5.74 20.44
CA TYR A 264 31.77 4.32 20.71
C TYR A 264 32.17 4.01 22.16
N GLU A 265 31.38 3.19 22.85
CA GLU A 265 31.73 2.72 24.20
C GLU A 265 32.89 1.70 24.19
N ALA A 266 33.19 1.13 23.02
CA ALA A 266 34.27 0.18 22.81
C ALA A 266 35.08 0.53 21.55
N ASN A 267 35.65 -0.45 20.86
CA ASN A 267 36.52 -0.26 19.70
C ASN A 267 35.80 0.11 18.38
N GLY A 268 34.52 0.49 18.42
CA GLY A 268 33.73 0.87 17.24
C GLY A 268 33.42 -0.24 16.23
N ILE A 269 33.80 -1.50 16.51
CA ILE A 269 33.62 -2.64 15.59
C ILE A 269 32.34 -3.41 15.89
N ARG A 270 31.94 -3.52 17.16
CA ARG A 270 30.78 -4.30 17.62
C ARG A 270 29.61 -3.43 18.07
N ASP A 271 29.66 -2.13 17.77
CA ASP A 271 28.57 -1.24 18.12
C ASP A 271 27.31 -1.63 17.34
N VAL A 272 26.16 -1.58 18.02
CA VAL A 272 24.86 -2.01 17.47
C VAL A 272 24.47 -1.20 16.23
N ILE A 273 24.90 0.06 16.13
CA ILE A 273 24.63 0.90 14.97
C ILE A 273 25.33 0.39 13.69
N ILE A 274 26.40 -0.39 13.83
CA ILE A 274 27.15 -0.96 12.70
C ILE A 274 26.28 -1.96 11.92
N ALA A 275 25.34 -2.64 12.59
CA ALA A 275 24.45 -3.63 11.98
C ALA A 275 23.51 -3.05 10.92
N VAL A 276 23.22 -1.74 11.01
CA VAL A 276 22.28 -1.03 10.12
C VAL A 276 22.97 -0.08 9.15
N LEU A 277 24.31 -0.07 9.11
CA LEU A 277 25.06 0.72 8.13
C LEU A 277 24.76 0.27 6.70
N GLY A 278 24.63 1.26 5.80
CA GLY A 278 24.28 1.03 4.40
C GLY A 278 22.82 0.66 4.16
N GLN A 279 21.98 0.67 5.20
CA GLN A 279 20.54 0.48 5.10
C GLN A 279 19.79 1.80 5.30
N ARG A 280 18.52 1.83 4.88
CA ARG A 280 17.60 2.88 5.32
C ARG A 280 17.12 2.59 6.72
N VAL A 281 17.10 3.63 7.55
CA VAL A 281 16.68 3.55 8.95
C VAL A 281 15.86 4.78 9.33
N TRP A 282 14.98 4.61 10.31
CA TRP A 282 14.41 5.73 11.04
C TRP A 282 15.34 6.24 12.13
N LEU A 283 15.36 7.57 12.29
CA LEU A 283 15.95 8.25 13.44
C LEU A 283 14.93 9.20 14.06
N LYS A 284 14.87 9.21 15.38
CA LYS A 284 13.99 10.06 16.17
C LYS A 284 14.83 10.92 17.11
N PHE A 285 14.84 12.21 16.88
CA PHE A 285 15.56 13.18 17.71
C PHE A 285 14.60 13.93 18.63
N SER A 286 14.81 13.81 19.93
CA SER A 286 14.04 14.50 20.96
C SER A 286 14.91 15.56 21.62
N PRO A 287 14.64 16.87 21.46
CA PRO A 287 15.45 17.92 22.08
C PRO A 287 15.43 17.87 23.62
N ASP A 288 14.32 17.41 24.19
CA ASP A 288 14.15 17.15 25.63
C ASP A 288 13.06 16.06 25.81
N PRO A 289 13.45 14.77 25.89
CA PRO A 289 12.52 13.65 25.92
C PRO A 289 11.67 13.62 27.21
N VAL A 290 12.13 14.28 28.27
CA VAL A 290 11.50 14.21 29.60
C VAL A 290 10.38 15.25 29.75
N ALA A 291 10.39 16.30 28.94
CA ALA A 291 9.57 17.49 29.19
C ALA A 291 8.42 17.69 28.19
N PHE A 292 8.53 17.20 26.94
CA PHE A 292 7.58 17.60 25.89
C PHE A 292 7.05 16.47 25.00
N GLY A 293 7.72 15.32 24.88
CA GLY A 293 7.32 14.25 23.92
C GLY A 293 7.53 14.62 22.45
N ASP A 294 7.65 15.92 22.14
CA ASP A 294 8.03 16.48 20.85
C ASP A 294 9.34 15.90 20.33
N HIS A 295 9.33 15.53 19.05
CA HIS A 295 10.50 14.98 18.39
C HIS A 295 10.52 15.32 16.90
N ARG A 296 11.71 15.19 16.32
CA ARG A 296 11.91 15.18 14.88
C ARG A 296 12.05 13.73 14.44
N LEU A 297 11.21 13.31 13.50
CA LEU A 297 11.33 12.02 12.85
C LEU A 297 11.97 12.22 11.48
N CYS A 298 13.01 11.44 11.17
CA CYS A 298 13.65 11.47 9.87
C CYS A 298 14.11 10.09 9.45
N ASN A 299 14.35 9.90 8.16
CA ASN A 299 14.93 8.68 7.63
C ASN A 299 15.97 8.97 6.54
N GLY A 300 16.79 7.96 6.26
CA GLY A 300 17.72 8.00 5.14
C GLY A 300 18.64 6.80 5.14
N PHE A 301 19.45 6.67 4.09
CA PHE A 301 20.53 5.70 4.07
C PHE A 301 21.64 6.12 5.04
N LEU A 302 21.97 5.26 5.99
CA LEU A 302 22.97 5.55 7.02
C LEU A 302 24.38 5.27 6.49
N GLY A 303 25.16 6.33 6.32
CA GLY A 303 26.59 6.29 6.03
C GLY A 303 27.42 6.57 7.27
N LYS A 304 28.70 6.18 7.25
CA LYS A 304 29.66 6.40 8.34
C LYS A 304 31.05 6.71 7.81
N THR A 305 31.75 7.61 8.50
CA THR A 305 33.19 7.82 8.41
C THR A 305 33.82 7.68 9.80
N ASP A 306 34.82 6.81 9.94
CA ASP A 306 35.53 6.59 11.21
C ASP A 306 36.57 7.67 11.51
N THR A 307 36.67 8.06 12.79
CA THR A 307 37.77 8.87 13.31
C THR A 307 38.45 8.14 14.48
N ASN A 308 39.72 7.76 14.27
CA ASN A 308 40.53 7.01 15.24
C ASN A 308 41.76 7.84 15.63
N SER A 309 41.56 8.99 16.24
CA SER A 309 42.66 9.85 16.69
C SER A 309 43.37 9.23 17.90
N PRO A 310 44.71 9.13 17.93
CA PRO A 310 45.46 8.61 19.08
C PRO A 310 45.28 9.42 20.39
N SER A 311 44.77 10.64 20.29
CA SER A 311 44.62 11.59 21.41
C SER A 311 43.16 11.91 21.74
N ASP A 312 42.20 11.17 21.17
CA ASP A 312 40.77 11.42 21.35
C ASP A 312 39.99 10.10 21.52
N ASN A 313 38.73 10.19 21.92
CA ASN A 313 37.82 9.05 21.96
C ASN A 313 37.54 8.55 20.53
N ILE A 314 37.34 7.24 20.41
CA ILE A 314 36.98 6.60 19.14
C ILE A 314 35.54 7.02 18.80
N SER A 315 35.34 7.63 17.63
CA SER A 315 34.04 8.12 17.19
C SER A 315 33.80 7.88 15.71
N GLY A 316 32.52 7.88 15.34
CA GLY A 316 32.08 7.86 13.95
C GLY A 316 31.27 9.11 13.64
N ALA A 317 31.56 9.72 12.49
CA ALA A 317 30.70 10.72 11.88
C ALA A 317 29.69 10.00 10.97
N PHE A 318 28.41 10.12 11.30
CA PHE A 318 27.33 9.47 10.57
C PHE A 318 26.61 10.48 9.68
N THR A 319 26.21 10.02 8.49
CA THR A 319 25.46 10.81 7.52
C THR A 319 24.13 10.12 7.24
N ILE A 320 23.06 10.90 7.24
CA ILE A 320 21.70 10.47 6.92
C ILE A 320 21.41 10.98 5.51
N ALA A 321 21.62 10.12 4.51
CA ALA A 321 21.28 10.43 3.13
C ALA A 321 19.76 10.31 2.94
N ALA A 322 19.06 11.37 3.31
CA ALA A 322 17.60 11.46 3.31
C ALA A 322 17.04 11.74 1.90
N THR A 323 15.83 11.24 1.64
CA THR A 323 15.05 11.59 0.45
C THR A 323 13.91 12.56 0.73
N GLU A 324 13.72 12.89 2.00
CA GLU A 324 12.72 13.84 2.49
C GLU A 324 13.27 14.60 3.71
N ALA A 325 12.66 15.75 4.00
CA ALA A 325 13.02 16.54 5.18
C ALA A 325 12.49 15.89 6.45
N ALA A 326 13.12 16.17 7.59
CA ALA A 326 12.63 15.70 8.88
C ALA A 326 11.24 16.27 9.19
N THR A 327 10.36 15.42 9.69
CA THR A 327 9.02 15.79 10.12
C THR A 327 9.06 16.21 11.59
N HIS A 328 8.41 17.32 11.90
CA HIS A 328 8.24 17.79 13.27
C HIS A 328 6.97 17.17 13.85
N VAL A 329 7.13 16.36 14.90
CA VAL A 329 6.02 15.75 15.62
C VAL A 329 5.86 16.48 16.95
N VAL A 330 4.68 17.06 17.15
CA VAL A 330 4.30 17.77 18.37
C VAL A 330 3.22 16.95 19.05
N VAL A 331 3.40 16.64 20.34
CA VAL A 331 2.50 15.75 21.12
C VAL A 331 1.70 16.53 22.15
#